data_AF-A0A0W8DUG9-F1
#
_entry.id   AF-A0A0W8DUG9-F1
#
_cell.length_a   1.000
_cell.length_b   1.000
_cell.length_c   1.000
_cell.angle_alpha   90.00
_cell.angle_beta   90.00
_cell.angle_gamma   90.00
#
_symmetry.space_group_name_H-M   'P 1'
#
loop_
_entity.id
_entity.type
_entity.pdbx_description
1 polymer ?
#
loop_
_entity_poly.entity_id
_entity_poly.type
_entity_poly.pdbx_seq_one_letter_code
_entity_poly.pdbx_strand_id
1 'polypeptide(L)'
;MASTSELRKALSKYALPSDNELRHLRAADPTTSYRASFFRLQIDELLAATGRKPSAKVSSGLQNLLFQVKEILQNLQDQQVTQDALQARGLLVRNHIKRKEIVLPFQRPARLDIVGSYILQTMAYAGKKSGEYGVLTIDLAVEMPQDCFLPKDFSNYRYFDKRNLYLGVLASELQGYTELFNQVTLQAWNGEYEKPVAMLKVNSEYLTEHGMKGTKFVGRCQASRDPQALDASSTSPSTHPAMFIAADYEDMDCLSSWTRFTPDKVVVQRLVSLAQASYGVLVHWLASGASSSGWKTAFSSSRMEFDAMLQLATENLPTKRIRVDGDKKHPFVAPVYKNMDMTAVPVMIGFDPVHELLQDLQRVFGHLAFFFVNGVETTEILITWKPQAFLPTKFRAITANYQMPLPTSAEDEDSTRCFAVPNIFEILSDMQSISHGMVVGVALQPFESS
;
A
#
# COMPACT_ATOMS: atom_id res chain seq x y z
N MET A 1 -42.25 43.41 -10.28
CA MET A 1 -41.39 42.31 -9.80
C MET A 1 -41.55 41.15 -10.76
N ALA A 2 -40.48 40.74 -11.45
CA ALA A 2 -40.56 39.58 -12.36
C ALA A 2 -40.93 38.32 -11.57
N SER A 3 -41.75 37.45 -12.14
CA SER A 3 -42.17 36.23 -11.44
C SER A 3 -40.98 35.28 -11.27
N THR A 4 -40.93 34.55 -10.15
CA THR A 4 -39.90 33.53 -9.87
C THR A 4 -39.77 32.47 -10.97
N SER A 5 -40.85 32.25 -11.72
CA SER A 5 -40.93 31.43 -12.93
C SER A 5 -40.05 31.97 -14.07
N GLU A 6 -40.15 33.28 -14.35
CA GLU A 6 -39.38 33.93 -15.42
C GLU A 6 -37.88 34.00 -15.09
N LEU A 7 -37.54 34.21 -13.81
CA LEU A 7 -36.16 34.18 -13.32
C LEU A 7 -35.52 32.78 -13.46
N ARG A 8 -36.24 31.70 -13.15
CA ARG A 8 -35.76 30.32 -13.39
C ARG A 8 -35.52 30.03 -14.86
N LYS A 9 -36.44 30.48 -15.72
CA LYS A 9 -36.36 30.29 -17.18
C LYS A 9 -35.25 31.10 -17.83
N ALA A 10 -34.90 32.26 -17.23
CA ALA A 10 -33.76 33.06 -17.63
C ALA A 10 -32.44 32.42 -17.15
N LEU A 11 -32.37 31.96 -15.90
CA LEU A 11 -31.18 31.31 -15.32
C LEU A 11 -30.88 29.94 -15.95
N SER A 12 -31.90 29.19 -16.40
CA SER A 12 -31.69 27.92 -17.10
C SER A 12 -31.01 28.07 -18.46
N LYS A 13 -31.04 29.26 -19.07
CA LYS A 13 -30.30 29.56 -20.31
C LYS A 13 -28.82 29.85 -20.07
N TYR A 14 -28.42 30.10 -18.83
CA TYR A 14 -27.04 30.38 -18.41
C TYR A 14 -26.52 29.37 -17.40
N ALA A 15 -27.18 28.22 -17.27
CA ALA A 15 -26.69 27.13 -16.43
C ALA A 15 -25.38 26.59 -17.01
N LEU A 16 -24.39 26.38 -16.14
CA LEU A 16 -23.15 25.71 -16.52
C LEU A 16 -23.49 24.30 -17.05
N PRO A 17 -22.85 23.85 -18.14
CA PRO A 17 -23.14 22.55 -18.71
C PRO A 17 -22.89 21.45 -17.68
N SER A 18 -23.82 20.51 -17.61
CA SER A 18 -23.72 19.33 -16.73
C SER A 18 -22.56 18.43 -17.14
N ASP A 19 -22.10 17.55 -16.25
CA ASP A 19 -21.01 16.61 -16.54
C ASP A 19 -21.32 15.70 -17.75
N ASN A 20 -22.58 15.33 -17.95
CA ASN A 20 -22.99 14.56 -19.12
C ASN A 20 -22.92 15.38 -20.42
N GLU A 21 -23.33 16.66 -20.39
CA GLU A 21 -23.22 17.55 -21.54
C GLU A 21 -21.76 17.86 -21.87
N LEU A 22 -20.91 18.06 -20.86
CA LEU A 22 -19.46 18.23 -21.03
C LEU A 22 -18.81 16.97 -21.63
N ARG A 23 -19.23 15.76 -21.21
CA ARG A 23 -18.77 14.50 -21.82
C ARG A 23 -19.21 14.37 -23.27
N HIS A 24 -20.46 14.72 -23.58
CA HIS A 24 -20.96 14.72 -24.96
C HIS A 24 -20.23 15.75 -25.84
N LEU A 25 -19.95 16.95 -25.32
CA LEU A 25 -19.19 17.97 -26.04
C LEU A 25 -17.74 17.53 -26.28
N ARG A 26 -17.08 16.93 -25.29
CA ARG A 26 -15.73 16.36 -25.45
C ARG A 26 -15.69 15.19 -26.43
N ALA A 27 -16.74 14.36 -26.47
CA ALA A 27 -16.86 13.27 -27.43
C ALA A 27 -17.24 13.73 -28.85
N ALA A 28 -17.86 14.91 -28.98
CA ALA A 28 -18.22 15.52 -30.26
C ALA A 28 -17.11 16.41 -30.85
N ASP A 29 -16.15 16.85 -30.03
CA ASP A 29 -14.98 17.60 -30.47
C ASP A 29 -14.10 16.73 -31.40
N PRO A 30 -14.02 17.04 -32.70
CA PRO A 30 -13.29 16.24 -33.68
C PRO A 30 -11.81 16.08 -33.32
N THR A 31 -11.21 17.04 -32.62
CA THR A 31 -9.80 16.97 -32.22
C THR A 31 -9.59 15.99 -31.08
N THR A 32 -10.50 15.98 -30.10
CA THR A 32 -10.50 15.01 -28.98
C THR A 32 -10.84 13.61 -29.48
N SER A 33 -11.83 13.47 -30.37
CA SER A 33 -12.23 12.19 -30.96
C SER A 33 -11.17 11.62 -31.91
N TYR A 34 -10.48 12.47 -32.67
CA TYR A 34 -9.33 12.08 -33.49
C TYR A 34 -8.15 11.62 -32.63
N ARG A 35 -7.81 12.38 -31.57
CA ARG A 35 -6.75 11.98 -30.62
C ARG A 35 -7.08 10.67 -29.92
N ALA A 36 -8.32 10.46 -29.50
CA ALA A 36 -8.78 9.21 -28.91
C ALA A 36 -8.71 8.04 -29.90
N SER A 37 -9.06 8.26 -31.17
CA SER A 37 -8.99 7.24 -32.22
C SER A 37 -7.55 6.88 -32.58
N PHE A 38 -6.66 7.89 -32.70
CA PHE A 38 -5.24 7.67 -32.95
C PHE A 38 -4.55 6.98 -31.77
N PHE A 39 -4.84 7.41 -30.54
CA PHE A 39 -4.33 6.76 -29.33
C PHE A 39 -4.81 5.31 -29.22
N ARG A 40 -6.08 5.06 -29.55
CA ARG A 40 -6.62 3.70 -29.63
C ARG A 40 -5.89 2.85 -30.68
N LEU A 41 -5.67 3.38 -31.89
CA LEU A 41 -4.89 2.68 -32.92
C LEU A 41 -3.46 2.37 -32.45
N GLN A 42 -2.81 3.32 -31.76
CA GLN A 42 -1.48 3.10 -31.19
C GLN A 42 -1.49 1.99 -30.12
N ILE A 43 -2.52 1.96 -29.27
CA ILE A 43 -2.70 0.88 -28.28
C ILE A 43 -2.94 -0.46 -28.97
N ASP A 44 -3.83 -0.50 -29.96
CA ASP A 44 -4.17 -1.73 -30.68
C ASP A 44 -2.93 -2.30 -31.41
N GLU A 45 -2.13 -1.44 -32.06
CA GLU A 45 -0.84 -1.82 -32.67
C GLU A 45 0.18 -2.27 -31.63
N LEU A 46 0.29 -1.56 -30.50
CA LEU A 46 1.20 -1.94 -29.42
C LEU A 46 0.84 -3.32 -28.84
N LEU A 47 -0.45 -3.58 -28.59
CA LEU A 47 -0.95 -4.86 -28.11
C LEU A 47 -0.74 -5.97 -29.16
N ALA A 48 -0.94 -5.69 -30.45
CA ALA A 48 -0.64 -6.65 -31.51
C ALA A 48 0.87 -6.97 -31.61
N ALA A 49 1.73 -5.98 -31.39
CA ALA A 49 3.18 -6.13 -31.42
C ALA A 49 3.73 -6.90 -30.20
N THR A 50 3.12 -6.72 -29.02
CA THR A 50 3.61 -7.24 -27.73
C THR A 50 2.79 -8.38 -27.14
N GLY A 51 1.61 -8.69 -27.68
CA GLY A 51 0.72 -9.77 -27.22
C GLY A 51 0.89 -11.09 -27.98
N ARG A 52 2.06 -11.35 -28.57
CA ARG A 52 2.26 -12.59 -29.34
C ARG A 52 2.20 -13.79 -28.38
N LYS A 53 1.53 -14.85 -28.81
CA LYS A 53 1.49 -16.12 -28.06
C LYS A 53 2.56 -17.08 -28.58
N PRO A 54 3.15 -17.92 -27.70
CA PRO A 54 3.99 -19.02 -28.15
C PRO A 54 3.23 -19.93 -29.12
N SER A 55 3.92 -20.47 -30.13
CA SER A 55 3.29 -21.44 -31.03
C SER A 55 2.97 -22.73 -30.30
N ALA A 56 2.03 -23.53 -30.83
CA ALA A 56 1.64 -24.80 -30.21
C ALA A 56 2.85 -25.71 -29.94
N LYS A 57 3.81 -25.77 -30.89
CA LYS A 57 5.06 -26.52 -30.74
C LYS A 57 5.91 -26.03 -29.57
N VAL A 58 6.04 -24.71 -29.40
CA VAL A 58 6.78 -24.12 -28.27
C VAL A 58 6.07 -24.41 -26.95
N SER A 59 4.73 -24.29 -26.92
CA SER A 59 3.93 -24.61 -25.73
C SER A 59 4.08 -26.07 -25.30
N SER A 60 4.10 -27.02 -26.23
CA SER A 60 4.34 -28.44 -25.91
C SER A 60 5.76 -28.69 -25.38
N GLY A 61 6.78 -28.09 -26.01
CA GLY A 61 8.16 -28.18 -25.52
C GLY A 61 8.32 -27.59 -24.11
N LEU A 62 7.63 -26.47 -23.83
CA LEU A 62 7.57 -25.86 -22.52
C LEU A 62 6.91 -26.77 -21.50
N GLN A 63 5.77 -27.37 -21.85
CA GLN A 63 5.06 -28.28 -20.97
C GLN A 63 5.96 -29.45 -20.55
N ASN A 64 6.72 -30.04 -21.48
CA ASN A 64 7.68 -31.10 -21.18
C ASN A 64 8.79 -30.65 -20.22
N LEU A 65 9.37 -29.46 -20.46
CA LEU A 65 10.37 -28.87 -19.55
C LEU A 65 9.81 -28.69 -18.14
N LEU A 66 8.59 -28.15 -18.02
CA LEU A 66 7.96 -27.90 -16.72
C LEU A 66 7.64 -29.20 -15.97
N PHE A 67 7.26 -30.26 -16.69
CA PHE A 67 7.11 -31.59 -16.11
C PHE A 67 8.43 -32.15 -15.58
N GLN A 68 9.52 -32.04 -16.33
CA GLN A 68 10.84 -32.49 -15.86
C GLN A 68 11.31 -31.70 -14.64
N VAL A 69 11.14 -30.37 -14.63
CA VAL A 69 11.42 -29.55 -13.43
C VAL A 69 10.60 -30.03 -12.24
N LYS A 70 9.30 -30.29 -12.44
CA LYS A 70 8.44 -30.82 -11.38
C LYS A 70 8.95 -32.16 -10.86
N GLU A 71 9.31 -33.10 -11.73
CA GLU A 71 9.83 -34.42 -11.34
C GLU A 71 11.14 -34.30 -10.54
N ILE A 72 12.07 -33.44 -10.97
CA ILE A 72 13.32 -33.18 -10.25
C ILE A 72 13.02 -32.70 -8.83
N LEU A 73 12.19 -31.66 -8.69
CA LEU A 73 11.88 -31.08 -7.38
C LEU A 73 11.06 -32.02 -6.49
N GLN A 74 10.27 -32.93 -7.06
CA GLN A 74 9.49 -33.92 -6.31
C GLN A 74 10.33 -35.06 -5.74
N ASN A 75 11.50 -35.33 -6.33
CA ASN A 75 12.43 -36.39 -5.92
C ASN A 75 13.51 -35.92 -4.94
N LEU A 76 13.52 -34.62 -4.59
CA LEU A 76 14.39 -34.07 -3.56
C LEU A 76 14.20 -34.78 -2.22
N GLN A 77 15.31 -35.08 -1.56
CA GLN A 77 15.34 -35.75 -0.26
C GLN A 77 15.32 -34.73 0.89
N ASP A 78 14.76 -35.15 2.02
CA ASP A 78 14.77 -34.36 3.24
C ASP A 78 16.21 -34.18 3.75
N GLN A 79 16.54 -32.96 4.17
CA GLN A 79 17.90 -32.63 4.63
C GLN A 79 17.88 -31.47 5.62
N GLN A 80 18.90 -31.40 6.47
CA GLN A 80 19.14 -30.22 7.32
C GLN A 80 20.09 -29.29 6.60
N VAL A 81 19.66 -28.05 6.36
CA VAL A 81 20.40 -27.10 5.52
C VAL A 81 20.77 -25.89 6.34
N THR A 82 22.04 -25.51 6.27
CA THR A 82 22.55 -24.29 6.86
C THR A 82 23.20 -23.40 5.82
N GLN A 83 23.55 -22.17 6.19
CA GLN A 83 24.18 -21.22 5.28
C GLN A 83 25.50 -21.73 4.71
N ASP A 84 26.32 -22.41 5.52
CA ASP A 84 27.62 -22.93 5.10
C ASP A 84 27.49 -24.11 4.13
N ALA A 85 26.37 -24.84 4.18
CA ALA A 85 26.09 -25.96 3.28
C ALA A 85 25.77 -25.51 1.85
N LEU A 86 25.22 -24.31 1.68
CA LEU A 86 24.88 -23.73 0.38
C LEU A 86 26.00 -22.77 -0.04
N GLN A 87 27.00 -23.27 -0.79
CA GLN A 87 27.99 -22.43 -1.49
C GLN A 87 27.35 -21.60 -2.64
N ALA A 88 26.08 -21.22 -2.52
CA ALA A 88 25.31 -20.53 -3.52
C ALA A 88 25.68 -19.04 -3.53
N ARG A 89 26.48 -18.64 -4.52
CA ARG A 89 26.79 -17.22 -4.77
C ARG A 89 25.49 -16.43 -4.97
N GLY A 90 25.27 -15.39 -4.17
CA GLY A 90 24.11 -14.50 -4.26
C GLY A 90 23.00 -14.76 -3.24
N LEU A 91 23.12 -15.79 -2.38
CA LEU A 91 22.17 -16.01 -1.30
C LEU A 91 22.45 -15.07 -0.11
N LEU A 92 21.53 -14.12 0.15
CA LEU A 92 21.60 -13.26 1.32
C LEU A 92 20.91 -13.93 2.51
N VAL A 93 21.68 -14.36 3.50
CA VAL A 93 21.17 -14.77 4.82
C VAL A 93 21.62 -13.71 5.83
N ARG A 94 20.66 -13.13 6.55
CA ARG A 94 20.87 -11.90 7.32
C ARG A 94 21.49 -12.15 8.70
N ASN A 95 21.23 -13.30 9.32
CA ASN A 95 21.76 -13.67 10.64
C ASN A 95 21.66 -12.54 11.69
N HIS A 96 20.58 -11.75 11.67
CA HIS A 96 20.65 -10.41 12.29
C HIS A 96 20.64 -10.40 13.81
N ILE A 97 20.17 -11.41 14.53
CA ILE A 97 20.08 -11.33 16.00
C ILE A 97 20.35 -12.70 16.65
N LYS A 98 21.49 -12.76 17.36
CA LYS A 98 22.07 -13.88 18.15
C LYS A 98 22.83 -14.92 17.33
N ARG A 99 24.00 -15.32 17.85
CA ARG A 99 24.98 -16.30 17.34
C ARG A 99 24.42 -17.74 17.23
N LYS A 100 23.20 -17.93 16.73
CA LYS A 100 22.59 -19.24 16.51
C LYS A 100 22.28 -19.36 15.02
N GLU A 101 23.05 -20.22 14.37
CA GLU A 101 22.90 -20.58 12.96
C GLU A 101 21.44 -20.94 12.65
N ILE A 102 20.95 -20.45 11.51
CA ILE A 102 19.62 -20.80 11.02
C ILE A 102 19.74 -22.15 10.31
N VAL A 103 19.06 -23.14 10.87
CA VAL A 103 18.92 -24.46 10.29
C VAL A 103 17.53 -24.56 9.68
N LEU A 104 17.49 -24.87 8.39
CA LEU A 104 16.29 -25.23 7.65
C LEU A 104 16.14 -26.76 7.68
N PRO A 105 15.09 -27.30 8.32
CA PRO A 105 14.70 -28.69 8.11
C PRO A 105 14.00 -28.79 6.75
N PHE A 106 14.79 -28.89 5.69
CA PHE A 106 14.29 -28.91 4.32
C PHE A 106 13.49 -30.19 4.08
N GLN A 107 12.34 -30.00 3.47
CA GLN A 107 11.53 -31.04 2.85
C GLN A 107 11.23 -30.62 1.41
N ARG A 108 10.93 -31.60 0.55
CA ARG A 108 10.52 -31.31 -0.84
C ARG A 108 9.29 -30.38 -0.91
N PRO A 109 9.11 -29.61 -2.01
CA PRO A 109 7.96 -28.75 -2.17
C PRO A 109 6.61 -29.45 -1.98
N ALA A 110 5.72 -28.82 -1.21
CA ALA A 110 4.34 -29.27 -1.05
C ALA A 110 3.56 -29.09 -2.36
N ARG A 111 3.87 -28.00 -3.09
CA ARG A 111 3.20 -27.62 -4.33
C ARG A 111 4.14 -26.84 -5.24
N LEU A 112 3.88 -26.94 -6.54
CA LEU A 112 4.56 -26.20 -7.60
C LEU A 112 3.52 -25.73 -8.62
N ASP A 113 3.38 -24.41 -8.78
CA ASP A 113 2.40 -23.79 -9.66
C ASP A 113 3.06 -22.88 -10.69
N ILE A 114 2.46 -22.82 -11.87
CA ILE A 114 2.77 -21.79 -12.85
C ILE A 114 1.99 -20.54 -12.49
N VAL A 115 2.68 -19.43 -12.30
CA VAL A 115 2.10 -18.13 -11.94
C VAL A 115 2.54 -17.05 -12.93
N GLY A 116 2.15 -15.81 -12.67
CA GLY A 116 2.63 -14.65 -13.41
C GLY A 116 1.99 -14.46 -14.79
N SER A 117 2.67 -13.66 -15.61
CA SER A 117 2.08 -13.08 -16.82
C SER A 117 1.77 -14.10 -17.93
N TYR A 118 2.44 -15.27 -17.91
CA TYR A 118 2.20 -16.35 -18.86
C TYR A 118 0.81 -16.98 -18.69
N ILE A 119 0.49 -17.44 -17.48
CA ILE A 119 -0.81 -18.10 -17.22
C ILE A 119 -1.96 -17.09 -17.27
N LEU A 120 -1.72 -15.84 -16.85
CA LEU A 120 -2.68 -14.73 -16.93
C LEU A 120 -2.89 -14.21 -18.37
N GLN A 121 -2.09 -14.66 -19.33
CA GLN A 121 -2.09 -14.19 -20.72
C GLN A 121 -1.86 -12.68 -20.86
N THR A 122 -1.11 -12.09 -19.92
CA THR A 122 -0.75 -10.66 -19.88
C THR A 122 0.72 -10.41 -20.19
N MET A 123 1.47 -11.44 -20.55
CA MET A 123 2.89 -11.34 -20.89
C MET A 123 3.11 -10.47 -22.13
N ALA A 124 4.02 -9.49 -22.01
CA ALA A 124 4.59 -8.80 -23.15
C ALA A 124 5.66 -9.69 -23.82
N TYR A 125 5.31 -10.30 -24.93
CA TYR A 125 6.20 -11.11 -25.75
C TYR A 125 6.14 -10.69 -27.21
N ALA A 126 7.30 -10.28 -27.71
CA ALA A 126 7.50 -9.82 -29.07
C ALA A 126 8.48 -10.75 -29.80
N GLY A 127 8.73 -10.45 -31.09
CA GLY A 127 9.58 -11.31 -31.92
C GLY A 127 11.00 -11.48 -31.35
N LYS A 128 11.68 -12.58 -31.70
CA LYS A 128 13.00 -12.99 -31.17
C LYS A 128 14.11 -11.91 -31.17
N LYS A 129 13.99 -10.87 -32.01
CA LYS A 129 14.95 -9.76 -32.12
C LYS A 129 14.69 -8.61 -31.13
N SER A 130 13.58 -8.65 -30.39
CA SER A 130 13.13 -7.57 -29.51
C SER A 130 13.74 -7.64 -28.11
N GLY A 131 15.06 -7.50 -27.99
CA GLY A 131 15.75 -7.33 -26.70
C GLY A 131 15.23 -8.22 -25.56
N GLU A 132 14.71 -7.58 -24.50
CA GLU A 132 14.08 -8.21 -23.32
C GLU A 132 12.74 -8.87 -23.63
N TYR A 133 11.89 -8.24 -24.45
CA TYR A 133 10.58 -8.77 -24.86
C TYR A 133 10.65 -9.96 -25.82
N GLY A 134 11.84 -10.32 -26.31
CA GLY A 134 12.10 -11.56 -27.06
C GLY A 134 12.35 -12.78 -26.17
N VAL A 135 12.32 -12.62 -24.84
CA VAL A 135 12.53 -13.68 -23.85
C VAL A 135 11.18 -14.14 -23.30
N LEU A 136 10.87 -15.42 -23.48
CA LEU A 136 9.73 -16.07 -22.85
C LEU A 136 10.07 -16.36 -21.39
N THR A 137 9.44 -15.63 -20.48
CA THR A 137 9.65 -15.78 -19.03
C THR A 137 8.47 -16.49 -18.40
N ILE A 138 8.72 -17.54 -17.63
CA ILE A 138 7.70 -18.30 -16.90
C ILE A 138 7.99 -18.23 -15.42
N ASP A 139 6.98 -17.82 -14.65
CA ASP A 139 7.08 -17.73 -13.21
C ASP A 139 6.55 -19.01 -12.57
N LEU A 140 7.32 -19.56 -11.65
CA LEU A 140 7.02 -20.76 -10.89
C LEU A 140 6.95 -20.40 -9.40
N ALA A 141 5.81 -20.66 -8.78
CA ALA A 141 5.64 -20.56 -7.34
C ALA A 141 5.85 -21.94 -6.71
N VAL A 142 6.67 -21.98 -5.67
CA VAL A 142 7.02 -23.20 -4.92
C VAL A 142 6.51 -23.03 -3.50
N GLU A 143 5.67 -23.94 -3.06
CA GLU A 143 5.14 -23.94 -1.70
C GLU A 143 6.07 -24.71 -0.76
N MET A 144 6.57 -24.03 0.27
CA MET A 144 7.38 -24.62 1.34
C MET A 144 6.47 -25.37 2.33
N PRO A 145 6.73 -26.65 2.65
CA PRO A 145 5.96 -27.39 3.64
C PRO A 145 5.96 -26.71 5.02
N GLN A 146 4.85 -26.82 5.76
CA GLN A 146 4.71 -26.22 7.10
C GLN A 146 5.79 -26.71 8.08
N ASP A 147 6.22 -27.96 7.95
CA ASP A 147 7.26 -28.58 8.77
C ASP A 147 8.65 -27.94 8.62
N CYS A 148 8.86 -27.13 7.58
CA CYS A 148 10.07 -26.32 7.43
C CYS A 148 10.17 -25.21 8.50
N PHE A 149 9.07 -24.88 9.19
CA PHE A 149 8.95 -23.70 10.03
C PHE A 149 8.62 -24.03 11.49
N LEU A 150 9.06 -23.14 12.38
CA LEU A 150 8.69 -23.12 13.79
C LEU A 150 7.77 -21.92 14.06
N PRO A 151 6.88 -21.97 15.07
CA PRO A 151 5.94 -20.89 15.37
C PRO A 151 6.56 -19.51 15.63
N LYS A 152 7.87 -19.42 15.91
CA LYS A 152 8.59 -18.16 16.17
C LYS A 152 9.41 -17.65 14.98
N ASP A 153 9.35 -18.32 13.83
CA ASP A 153 10.13 -17.91 12.65
C ASP A 153 9.63 -16.61 11.99
N PHE A 154 8.49 -16.06 12.43
CA PHE A 154 8.04 -14.70 12.05
C PHE A 154 8.99 -13.60 12.54
N SER A 155 9.79 -13.86 13.59
CA SER A 155 10.65 -12.86 14.22
C SER A 155 12.07 -12.87 13.61
N ASN A 156 12.74 -11.71 13.65
CA ASN A 156 14.16 -11.55 13.31
C ASN A 156 14.56 -12.08 11.92
N TYR A 157 13.69 -11.89 10.91
CA TYR A 157 13.91 -12.35 9.53
C TYR A 157 14.10 -13.86 9.34
N ARG A 158 13.79 -14.69 10.34
CA ARG A 158 14.03 -16.14 10.28
C ARG A 158 13.25 -16.82 9.16
N TYR A 159 12.02 -16.40 8.91
CA TYR A 159 11.23 -16.83 7.76
C TYR A 159 11.95 -16.55 6.45
N PHE A 160 12.42 -15.32 6.24
CA PHE A 160 13.14 -14.92 5.02
C PHE A 160 14.44 -15.70 4.86
N ASP A 161 15.21 -15.88 5.94
CA ASP A 161 16.44 -16.67 5.92
C ASP A 161 16.16 -18.14 5.56
N LYS A 162 15.11 -18.75 6.13
CA LYS A 162 14.68 -20.12 5.77
C LYS A 162 14.18 -20.23 4.34
N ARG A 163 13.40 -19.26 3.87
CA ARG A 163 12.93 -19.15 2.49
C ARG A 163 14.10 -19.05 1.51
N ASN A 164 15.14 -18.30 1.87
CA ASN A 164 16.35 -18.17 1.07
C ASN A 164 17.13 -19.49 1.04
N LEU A 165 17.38 -20.11 2.19
CA LEU A 165 18.00 -21.44 2.25
C LEU A 165 17.24 -22.45 1.38
N TYR A 166 15.90 -22.43 1.44
CA TYR A 166 15.05 -23.32 0.66
C TYR A 166 15.24 -23.10 -0.84
N LEU A 167 15.16 -21.84 -1.30
CA LEU A 167 15.42 -21.50 -2.70
C LEU A 167 16.84 -21.88 -3.14
N GLY A 168 17.83 -21.77 -2.24
CA GLY A 168 19.20 -22.19 -2.47
C GLY A 168 19.33 -23.69 -2.73
N VAL A 169 18.59 -24.53 -1.99
CA VAL A 169 18.52 -25.99 -2.23
C VAL A 169 17.97 -26.28 -3.62
N LEU A 170 16.83 -25.67 -3.97
CA LEU A 170 16.21 -25.88 -5.29
C LEU A 170 17.14 -25.44 -6.43
N ALA A 171 17.78 -24.29 -6.27
CA ALA A 171 18.72 -23.76 -7.26
C ALA A 171 19.96 -24.66 -7.41
N SER A 172 20.52 -25.14 -6.30
CA SER A 172 21.67 -26.05 -6.29
C SER A 172 21.34 -27.38 -6.98
N GLU A 173 20.15 -27.93 -6.72
CA GLU A 173 19.69 -29.16 -7.37
C GLU A 173 19.56 -28.96 -8.88
N LEU A 174 18.80 -27.93 -9.30
CA LEU A 174 18.57 -27.63 -10.72
C LEU A 174 19.86 -27.29 -11.46
N GLN A 175 20.87 -26.76 -10.78
CA GLN A 175 22.19 -26.49 -11.36
C GLN A 175 22.93 -27.78 -11.77
N GLY A 176 22.61 -28.93 -11.16
CA GLY A 176 23.17 -30.24 -11.53
C GLY A 176 22.68 -30.76 -12.89
N TYR A 177 21.51 -30.31 -13.35
CA TYR A 177 20.87 -30.75 -14.59
C TYR A 177 21.30 -29.88 -15.78
N THR A 178 22.57 -30.00 -16.15
CA THR A 178 23.21 -29.15 -17.20
C THR A 178 22.65 -29.35 -18.61
N GLU A 179 22.02 -30.50 -18.86
CA GLU A 179 21.27 -30.79 -20.07
C GLU A 179 20.00 -29.93 -20.17
N LEU A 180 19.38 -29.57 -19.03
CA LEU A 180 18.22 -28.69 -18.98
C LEU A 180 18.61 -27.22 -18.91
N PHE A 181 19.58 -26.87 -18.07
CA PHE A 181 19.92 -25.49 -17.75
C PHE A 181 21.39 -25.20 -18.04
N ASN A 182 21.67 -24.16 -18.82
CA ASN A 182 23.04 -23.68 -19.00
C ASN A 182 23.49 -22.77 -17.86
N GLN A 183 22.54 -22.19 -17.13
CA GLN A 183 22.82 -21.26 -16.04
C GLN A 183 21.64 -21.23 -15.06
N VAL A 184 21.95 -21.45 -13.78
CA VAL A 184 21.04 -21.26 -12.66
C VAL A 184 21.67 -20.22 -11.72
N THR A 185 20.99 -19.09 -11.50
CA THR A 185 21.51 -18.00 -10.67
C THR A 185 20.45 -17.44 -9.75
N LEU A 186 20.85 -17.07 -8.54
CA LEU A 186 19.99 -16.33 -7.61
C LEU A 186 20.10 -14.83 -7.87
N GLN A 187 18.95 -14.14 -7.93
CA GLN A 187 18.91 -12.69 -8.05
C GLN A 187 17.75 -12.09 -7.25
N ALA A 188 17.82 -10.79 -6.96
CA ALA A 188 16.71 -10.05 -6.34
C ALA A 188 15.54 -9.88 -7.33
N TRP A 189 14.31 -10.09 -6.88
CA TRP A 189 13.12 -9.78 -7.67
C TRP A 189 12.95 -8.27 -7.82
N ASN A 190 13.07 -7.74 -9.04
CA ASN A 190 12.92 -6.30 -9.31
C ASN A 190 13.76 -5.39 -8.39
N GLY A 191 14.95 -5.87 -7.99
CA GLY A 191 15.83 -5.15 -7.04
C GLY A 191 15.46 -5.30 -5.57
N GLU A 192 14.42 -6.06 -5.23
CA GLU A 192 14.03 -6.37 -3.86
C GLU A 192 14.85 -7.55 -3.31
N TYR A 193 15.90 -7.23 -2.56
CA TYR A 193 16.81 -8.22 -1.98
C TYR A 193 16.17 -9.18 -0.97
N GLU A 194 14.98 -8.84 -0.45
CA GLU A 194 14.20 -9.69 0.46
C GLU A 194 13.39 -10.76 -0.26
N LYS A 195 13.31 -10.69 -1.59
CA LYS A 195 12.59 -11.65 -2.44
C LYS A 195 13.55 -12.20 -3.50
N PRO A 196 14.49 -13.07 -3.12
CA PRO A 196 15.33 -13.70 -4.12
C PRO A 196 14.50 -14.65 -4.99
N VAL A 197 14.93 -14.79 -6.24
CA VAL A 197 14.40 -15.73 -7.22
C VAL A 197 15.52 -16.52 -7.85
N ALA A 198 15.26 -17.78 -8.16
CA ALA A 198 16.17 -18.58 -8.97
C ALA A 198 15.83 -18.38 -10.45
N MET A 199 16.79 -17.86 -11.20
CA MET A 199 16.73 -17.66 -12.64
C MET A 199 17.26 -18.90 -13.33
N LEU A 200 16.40 -19.56 -14.09
CA LEU A 200 16.68 -20.79 -14.80
C LEU A 200 16.79 -20.50 -16.30
N LYS A 201 18.02 -20.38 -16.80
CA LYS A 201 18.25 -20.19 -18.23
C LYS A 201 18.40 -21.55 -18.90
N VAL A 202 17.45 -21.89 -19.76
CA VAL A 202 17.40 -23.20 -20.39
C VAL A 202 18.52 -23.35 -21.41
N ASN A 203 19.09 -24.55 -21.47
CA ASN A 203 20.12 -24.93 -22.42
C ASN A 203 19.59 -24.81 -23.86
N SER A 204 20.35 -24.16 -24.74
CA SER A 204 19.99 -23.96 -26.14
C SER A 204 19.87 -25.26 -26.94
N GLU A 205 20.60 -26.29 -26.54
CA GLU A 205 20.53 -27.63 -27.15
C GLU A 205 19.17 -28.27 -26.83
N TYR A 206 18.78 -28.29 -25.56
CA TYR A 206 17.46 -28.75 -25.12
C TYR A 206 16.32 -28.03 -25.83
N LEU A 207 16.41 -26.69 -25.93
CA LEU A 207 15.41 -25.90 -26.66
C LEU A 207 15.31 -26.32 -28.13
N THR A 208 16.41 -26.70 -28.76
CA THR A 208 16.41 -27.11 -30.17
C THR A 208 15.74 -28.47 -30.35
N GLU A 209 16.08 -29.43 -29.50
CA GLU A 209 15.52 -30.80 -29.51
C GLU A 209 14.01 -30.80 -29.26
N HIS A 210 13.55 -29.95 -28.34
CA HIS A 210 12.14 -29.88 -27.92
C HIS A 210 11.33 -28.87 -28.74
N GLY A 211 11.81 -28.47 -29.92
CA GLY A 211 11.02 -27.66 -30.87
C GLY A 211 10.89 -26.17 -30.51
N MET A 212 11.70 -25.69 -29.56
CA MET A 212 11.75 -24.31 -29.06
C MET A 212 12.96 -23.52 -29.62
N LYS A 213 13.52 -23.95 -30.76
CA LYS A 213 14.73 -23.36 -31.36
C LYS A 213 14.65 -21.83 -31.47
N GLY A 214 15.63 -21.15 -30.89
CA GLY A 214 15.77 -19.70 -30.94
C GLY A 214 14.82 -18.90 -30.04
N THR A 215 14.08 -19.57 -29.16
CA THR A 215 13.39 -18.93 -28.03
C THR A 215 14.42 -18.70 -26.92
N LYS A 216 14.37 -17.56 -26.23
CA LYS A 216 15.10 -17.39 -24.97
C LYS A 216 14.13 -17.70 -23.85
N PHE A 217 14.50 -18.60 -22.95
CA PHE A 217 13.64 -19.02 -21.86
C PHE A 217 14.28 -18.71 -20.51
N VAL A 218 13.46 -18.18 -19.61
CA VAL A 218 13.84 -17.98 -18.21
C VAL A 218 12.71 -18.51 -17.32
N GLY A 219 13.00 -19.53 -16.53
CA GLY A 219 12.16 -19.93 -15.40
C GLY A 219 12.52 -19.07 -14.18
N ARG A 220 11.53 -18.57 -13.45
CA ARG A 220 11.75 -17.85 -12.18
C ARG A 220 11.06 -18.60 -11.05
N CYS A 221 11.84 -19.25 -10.18
CA CYS A 221 11.27 -19.92 -9.02
C CYS A 221 11.23 -18.99 -7.81
N GLN A 222 10.07 -18.91 -7.17
CA GLN A 222 9.85 -18.21 -5.91
C GLN A 222 9.35 -19.20 -4.87
N ALA A 223 10.07 -19.35 -3.76
CA ALA A 223 9.56 -20.09 -2.61
C ALA A 223 8.62 -19.18 -1.80
N SER A 224 7.45 -19.64 -1.41
CA SER A 224 6.56 -18.99 -0.44
C SER A 224 5.88 -20.02 0.45
N ARG A 225 5.31 -19.59 1.57
CA ARG A 225 4.49 -20.45 2.43
C ARG A 225 3.13 -20.78 1.80
N ASP A 226 2.60 -19.92 0.91
CA ASP A 226 1.35 -20.16 0.19
C ASP A 226 1.29 -19.34 -1.12
N PRO A 227 1.02 -19.95 -2.30
CA PRO A 227 0.75 -19.26 -3.56
C PRO A 227 -0.69 -18.73 -3.72
N GLN A 228 -1.66 -19.14 -2.87
CA GLN A 228 -3.09 -18.78 -2.97
C GLN A 228 -3.47 -17.46 -2.27
N ALA A 229 -2.50 -16.69 -1.79
CA ALA A 229 -2.68 -15.44 -1.04
C ALA A 229 -3.46 -14.31 -1.78
N LEU A 230 -3.95 -14.54 -3.01
CA LEU A 230 -4.68 -13.58 -3.84
C LEU A 230 -6.18 -13.88 -4.01
N ASP A 231 -6.69 -15.04 -3.61
CA ASP A 231 -8.09 -15.46 -3.88
C ASP A 231 -9.07 -15.29 -2.69
N ALA A 232 -8.62 -14.70 -1.57
CA ALA A 232 -9.44 -14.53 -0.38
C ALA A 232 -10.37 -13.30 -0.43
N SER A 233 -11.34 -13.26 -1.35
CA SER A 233 -12.37 -12.21 -1.36
C SER A 233 -13.59 -12.56 -2.21
N SER A 234 -14.35 -13.61 -1.86
CA SER A 234 -15.61 -13.95 -2.55
C SER A 234 -16.88 -13.75 -1.70
N THR A 235 -16.78 -13.32 -0.44
CA THR A 235 -17.93 -13.23 0.47
C THR A 235 -18.12 -11.83 1.05
N SER A 236 -19.24 -11.20 0.67
CA SER A 236 -19.82 -9.96 1.22
C SER A 236 -18.92 -8.71 1.27
N PRO A 237 -18.98 -7.85 0.22
CA PRO A 237 -18.21 -6.60 0.12
C PRO A 237 -18.34 -5.61 1.29
N SER A 238 -19.45 -5.67 2.04
CA SER A 238 -19.68 -4.81 3.20
C SER A 238 -18.75 -5.14 4.37
N THR A 239 -18.28 -6.39 4.48
CA THR A 239 -17.45 -6.90 5.57
C THR A 239 -15.95 -6.80 5.31
N HIS A 240 -15.53 -6.41 4.10
CA HIS A 240 -14.11 -6.27 3.79
C HIS A 240 -13.48 -5.08 4.53
N PRO A 241 -12.21 -5.23 4.96
CA PRO A 241 -11.43 -4.11 5.46
C PRO A 241 -11.31 -3.04 4.37
N ALA A 242 -11.15 -1.78 4.76
CA ALA A 242 -11.07 -0.68 3.80
C ALA A 242 -9.83 -0.76 2.90
N MET A 243 -8.77 -1.35 3.43
CA MET A 243 -7.50 -1.61 2.76
C MET A 243 -7.07 -3.02 3.12
N PHE A 244 -6.39 -3.69 2.20
CA PHE A 244 -5.89 -5.04 2.40
C PHE A 244 -4.40 -5.05 2.07
N ILE A 245 -3.58 -5.30 3.09
CA ILE A 245 -2.16 -5.59 2.95
C ILE A 245 -1.98 -7.08 3.26
N ALA A 246 -1.76 -7.88 2.22
CA ALA A 246 -1.30 -9.25 2.40
C ALA A 246 0.23 -9.27 2.43
N ALA A 247 0.78 -9.96 3.43
CA ALA A 247 2.17 -10.34 3.46
C ALA A 247 2.30 -11.86 3.28
N ASP A 248 3.39 -12.29 2.66
CA ASP A 248 3.67 -13.67 2.26
C ASP A 248 3.83 -14.66 3.43
N TYR A 249 3.89 -14.17 4.66
CA TYR A 249 4.01 -14.95 5.88
C TYR A 249 2.70 -15.09 6.67
N GLU A 250 1.63 -14.37 6.30
CA GLU A 250 0.33 -14.44 6.99
C GLU A 250 -0.41 -15.74 6.63
N ASP A 251 -1.01 -16.40 7.63
CA ASP A 251 -1.88 -17.55 7.38
C ASP A 251 -3.22 -17.07 6.79
N MET A 252 -3.89 -17.92 5.99
CA MET A 252 -5.17 -17.57 5.33
C MET A 252 -6.26 -17.13 6.32
N ASP A 253 -6.24 -17.65 7.55
CA ASP A 253 -7.17 -17.29 8.62
C ASP A 253 -6.91 -15.91 9.25
N CYS A 254 -5.75 -15.30 8.96
CA CYS A 254 -5.32 -14.01 9.50
C CYS A 254 -4.78 -13.03 8.43
N LEU A 255 -5.20 -13.19 7.18
CA LEU A 255 -4.93 -12.23 6.11
C LEU A 255 -5.30 -10.80 6.52
N SER A 256 -4.44 -9.85 6.14
CA SER A 256 -4.61 -8.44 6.47
C SER A 256 -4.53 -8.18 7.97
N SER A 257 -3.68 -8.91 8.72
CA SER A 257 -3.53 -8.66 10.17
C SER A 257 -3.20 -7.20 10.48
N TRP A 258 -2.48 -6.53 9.57
CA TRP A 258 -2.13 -5.11 9.65
C TRP A 258 -3.28 -4.16 9.32
N THR A 259 -4.20 -4.56 8.44
CA THR A 259 -5.25 -3.67 7.89
C THR A 259 -6.69 -4.11 8.16
N ARG A 260 -6.88 -5.19 8.94
CA ARG A 260 -8.18 -5.81 9.22
C ARG A 260 -9.16 -4.86 9.92
N PHE A 261 -8.66 -4.06 10.86
CA PHE A 261 -9.48 -3.17 11.68
C PHE A 261 -9.34 -1.70 11.32
N THR A 262 -8.18 -1.31 10.79
CA THR A 262 -7.84 0.07 10.42
C THR A 262 -6.91 0.04 9.21
N PRO A 263 -6.93 1.00 8.29
CA PRO A 263 -7.68 2.25 8.32
C PRO A 263 -9.17 2.10 8.00
N ASP A 264 -9.99 3.08 8.40
CA ASP A 264 -11.41 3.14 8.04
C ASP A 264 -11.63 3.47 6.55
N LYS A 265 -12.80 3.11 6.01
CA LYS A 265 -13.17 3.36 4.59
C LYS A 265 -13.02 4.83 4.18
N VAL A 266 -13.40 5.75 5.07
CA VAL A 266 -13.28 7.20 4.85
C VAL A 266 -11.82 7.62 4.74
N VAL A 267 -10.93 7.05 5.57
CA VAL A 267 -9.49 7.34 5.53
C VAL A 267 -8.88 6.83 4.22
N VAL A 268 -9.25 5.62 3.78
CA VAL A 268 -8.76 5.07 2.50
C VAL A 268 -9.26 5.87 1.30
N GLN A 269 -10.53 6.28 1.28
CA GLN A 269 -11.07 7.14 0.23
C GLN A 269 -10.28 8.45 0.12
N ARG A 270 -9.91 9.05 1.26
CA ARG A 270 -9.05 10.24 1.30
C ARG A 270 -7.65 9.98 0.76
N LEU A 271 -7.03 8.86 1.15
CA LEU A 271 -5.74 8.46 0.61
C LEU A 271 -5.79 8.33 -0.92
N VAL A 272 -6.87 7.77 -1.47
CA VAL A 272 -7.07 7.69 -2.93
C VAL A 272 -7.20 9.08 -3.56
N SER A 273 -8.02 9.96 -2.99
CA SER A 273 -8.18 11.33 -3.49
C SER A 273 -6.88 12.12 -3.45
N LEU A 274 -6.12 12.04 -2.35
CA LEU A 274 -4.82 12.67 -2.21
C LEU A 274 -3.83 12.11 -3.25
N ALA A 275 -3.77 10.79 -3.41
CA ALA A 275 -2.90 10.15 -4.40
C ALA A 275 -3.23 10.58 -5.83
N GLN A 276 -4.52 10.71 -6.18
CA GLN A 276 -4.95 11.22 -7.49
C GLN A 276 -4.53 12.67 -7.72
N ALA A 277 -4.67 13.54 -6.72
CA ALA A 277 -4.23 14.93 -6.80
C ALA A 277 -2.69 15.02 -6.95
N SER A 278 -1.93 14.31 -6.11
CA SER A 278 -0.48 14.24 -6.18
C SER A 278 0.00 13.68 -7.53
N TYR A 279 -0.68 12.65 -8.07
CA TYR A 279 -0.39 12.12 -9.40
C TYR A 279 -0.55 13.19 -10.49
N GLY A 280 -1.65 13.95 -10.48
CA GLY A 280 -1.87 15.04 -11.44
C GLY A 280 -0.77 16.09 -11.39
N VAL A 281 -0.34 16.47 -10.18
CA VAL A 281 0.78 17.41 -9.97
C VAL A 281 2.09 16.85 -10.53
N LEU A 282 2.42 15.59 -10.24
CA LEU A 282 3.65 14.95 -10.71
C LEU A 282 3.67 14.78 -12.23
N VAL A 283 2.54 14.40 -12.85
CA VAL A 283 2.41 14.28 -14.30
C VAL A 283 2.61 15.64 -14.97
N HIS A 284 1.96 16.68 -14.46
CA HIS A 284 2.13 18.04 -14.99
C HIS A 284 3.57 18.53 -14.83
N TRP A 285 4.19 18.27 -13.68
CA TRP A 285 5.59 18.60 -13.42
C TRP A 285 6.55 17.91 -14.40
N LEU A 286 6.36 16.61 -14.66
CA LEU A 286 7.13 15.86 -15.66
C LEU A 286 6.93 16.44 -17.07
N ALA A 287 5.68 16.71 -17.46
CA ALA A 287 5.35 17.29 -18.76
C ALA A 287 5.94 18.70 -18.97
N SER A 288 6.13 19.44 -17.88
CA SER A 288 6.67 20.81 -17.88
C SER A 288 8.19 20.90 -17.78
N GLY A 289 8.91 19.78 -18.02
CA GLY A 289 10.38 19.75 -18.05
C GLY A 289 11.06 19.47 -16.71
N ALA A 290 10.32 18.95 -15.72
CA ALA A 290 10.85 18.39 -14.47
C ALA A 290 11.82 19.33 -13.71
N SER A 291 11.36 20.53 -13.35
CA SER A 291 12.15 21.46 -12.53
C SER A 291 12.62 20.83 -11.22
N SER A 292 13.78 21.25 -10.71
CA SER A 292 14.44 20.61 -9.55
C SER A 292 13.61 20.60 -8.26
N SER A 293 12.65 21.51 -8.11
CA SER A 293 11.79 21.65 -6.92
C SER A 293 10.29 21.46 -7.18
N GLY A 294 9.85 21.37 -8.44
CA GLY A 294 8.42 21.38 -8.77
C GLY A 294 7.65 20.17 -8.29
N TRP A 295 8.33 19.04 -8.03
CA TRP A 295 7.71 17.83 -7.46
C TRP A 295 7.28 18.00 -6.00
N LYS A 296 7.87 18.96 -5.26
CA LYS A 296 7.62 19.13 -3.82
C LYS A 296 6.17 19.46 -3.50
N THR A 297 5.46 20.13 -4.41
CA THR A 297 4.03 20.46 -4.26
C THR A 297 3.15 19.20 -4.26
N ALA A 298 3.60 18.08 -4.81
CA ALA A 298 2.85 16.81 -4.70
C ALA A 298 2.82 16.26 -3.27
N PHE A 299 3.71 16.76 -2.40
CA PHE A 299 3.84 16.38 -1.00
C PHE A 299 3.38 17.49 -0.04
N SER A 300 2.85 18.62 -0.55
CA SER A 300 2.30 19.65 0.32
C SER A 300 0.99 19.17 0.95
N SER A 301 0.86 19.30 2.26
CA SER A 301 -0.40 19.01 2.95
C SER A 301 -1.47 20.05 2.59
N SER A 302 -2.63 19.57 2.13
CA SER A 302 -3.81 20.42 1.95
C SER A 302 -4.59 20.50 3.26
N ARG A 303 -4.96 21.71 3.68
CA ARG A 303 -5.85 21.95 4.82
C ARG A 303 -7.32 21.99 4.42
N MET A 304 -7.62 22.13 3.13
CA MET A 304 -8.97 22.44 2.63
C MET A 304 -9.96 21.27 2.76
N GLU A 305 -9.50 20.10 3.18
CA GLU A 305 -10.32 18.89 3.28
C GLU A 305 -10.76 18.58 4.72
N PHE A 306 -10.35 19.42 5.68
CA PHE A 306 -10.59 19.22 7.11
C PHE A 306 -11.58 20.26 7.62
N ASP A 307 -12.47 19.82 8.52
CA ASP A 307 -13.55 20.65 9.05
C ASP A 307 -13.07 21.59 10.16
N ALA A 308 -12.04 21.17 10.92
CA ALA A 308 -11.45 21.94 11.99
C ALA A 308 -9.95 21.63 12.15
N MET A 309 -9.21 22.49 12.86
CA MET A 309 -7.83 22.26 13.25
C MET A 309 -7.56 22.70 14.68
N LEU A 310 -6.64 22.00 15.35
CA LEU A 310 -6.05 22.36 16.63
C LEU A 310 -4.60 22.75 16.40
N GLN A 311 -4.26 24.01 16.59
CA GLN A 311 -2.91 24.53 16.44
C GLN A 311 -2.06 24.16 17.66
N LEU A 312 -0.92 23.51 17.43
CA LEU A 312 -0.05 23.04 18.51
C LEU A 312 0.95 24.12 18.94
N ALA A 313 1.28 24.13 20.22
CA ALA A 313 2.32 24.96 20.83
C ALA A 313 3.72 24.45 20.42
N THR A 314 4.09 24.59 19.14
CA THR A 314 5.32 23.96 18.59
C THR A 314 6.61 24.34 19.31
N GLU A 315 6.68 25.52 19.91
CA GLU A 315 7.77 25.99 20.78
C GLU A 315 7.95 25.14 22.06
N ASN A 316 6.85 24.55 22.53
CA ASN A 316 6.79 23.71 23.72
C ASN A 316 6.76 22.21 23.37
N LEU A 317 7.10 21.82 22.14
CA LEU A 317 7.08 20.42 21.69
C LEU A 317 8.47 19.96 21.23
N PRO A 318 8.78 18.65 21.30
CA PRO A 318 10.05 18.12 20.81
C PRO A 318 10.17 18.33 19.30
N THR A 319 11.29 18.90 18.84
CA THR A 319 11.55 19.05 17.41
C THR A 319 11.97 17.70 16.83
N LYS A 320 11.20 17.15 15.89
CA LYS A 320 11.63 15.96 15.16
C LYS A 320 12.83 16.31 14.30
N ARG A 321 13.95 15.58 14.47
CA ARG A 321 15.22 15.75 13.70
C ARG A 321 15.07 15.59 12.18
N ILE A 322 13.88 15.20 11.71
CA ILE A 322 13.52 15.04 10.30
C ILE A 322 13.10 16.39 9.68
N ARG A 323 12.80 17.43 10.50
CA ARG A 323 12.52 18.78 9.99
C ARG A 323 13.80 19.37 9.40
N VAL A 324 13.71 19.78 8.13
CA VAL A 324 14.83 20.39 7.38
C VAL A 324 15.28 21.69 8.03
N ASP A 325 14.31 22.47 8.54
CA ASP A 325 14.52 23.69 9.29
C ASP A 325 14.00 23.48 10.73
N GLY A 326 14.90 23.34 11.70
CA GLY A 326 14.55 23.08 13.09
C GLY A 326 15.58 23.64 14.06
N ASP A 327 15.11 24.33 15.09
CA ASP A 327 15.98 24.90 16.12
C ASP A 327 16.55 23.79 17.00
N LYS A 328 17.86 23.87 17.32
CA LYS A 328 18.56 22.84 18.12
C LYS A 328 18.24 22.92 19.63
N LYS A 329 17.49 23.93 20.05
CA LYS A 329 17.13 24.21 21.44
C LYS A 329 15.62 24.03 21.60
N HIS A 330 15.18 23.08 22.42
CA HIS A 330 13.78 22.90 22.79
C HIS A 330 13.65 22.40 24.24
N PRO A 331 12.49 22.55 24.90
CA PRO A 331 12.31 22.20 26.32
C PRO A 331 12.60 20.74 26.68
N PHE A 332 12.45 19.81 25.73
CA PHE A 332 12.77 18.39 25.90
C PHE A 332 14.24 18.01 25.66
N VAL A 333 15.14 18.97 25.38
CA VAL A 333 16.58 18.66 25.29
C VAL A 333 17.10 18.57 26.71
N ALA A 334 17.51 17.37 27.12
CA ALA A 334 18.13 17.20 28.42
C ALA A 334 19.42 18.06 28.48
N PRO A 335 19.55 18.99 29.44
CA PRO A 335 20.75 19.82 29.60
C PRO A 335 21.85 19.00 30.27
N VAL A 336 22.28 17.91 29.64
CA VAL A 336 23.24 16.98 30.25
C VAL A 336 24.64 17.44 29.88
N TYR A 337 25.35 18.02 30.85
CA TYR A 337 26.81 18.11 30.79
C TYR A 337 27.39 16.70 30.82
N LYS A 338 28.51 16.45 30.11
CA LYS A 338 29.18 15.13 29.96
C LYS A 338 29.47 14.37 31.26
N ASN A 339 29.29 15.00 32.43
CA ASN A 339 29.67 14.48 33.74
C ASN A 339 28.48 14.21 34.68
N MET A 340 27.23 14.34 34.21
CA MET A 340 26.04 14.13 35.05
C MET A 340 25.60 12.66 35.02
N ASP A 341 25.21 12.15 36.18
CA ASP A 341 24.65 10.81 36.35
C ASP A 341 23.29 10.72 35.63
N MET A 342 23.22 9.89 34.58
CA MET A 342 22.04 9.71 33.73
C MET A 342 20.86 9.01 34.44
N THR A 343 21.05 8.55 35.68
CA THR A 343 19.98 7.96 36.50
C THR A 343 19.08 8.99 37.18
N ALA A 344 19.51 10.25 37.30
CA ALA A 344 18.78 11.30 38.03
C ALA A 344 17.70 12.01 37.20
N VAL A 345 17.76 11.95 35.87
CA VAL A 345 16.75 12.51 34.97
C VAL A 345 16.09 11.35 34.22
N PRO A 346 14.80 11.07 34.45
CA PRO A 346 14.13 9.98 33.76
C PRO A 346 14.06 10.30 32.27
N VAL A 347 14.93 9.66 31.49
CA VAL A 347 14.88 9.73 30.03
C VAL A 347 13.64 8.96 29.58
N MET A 348 12.61 9.68 29.13
CA MET A 348 11.39 9.07 28.60
C MET A 348 11.65 8.60 27.16
N ILE A 349 12.26 7.42 27.02
CA ILE A 349 12.54 6.83 25.72
C ILE A 349 11.22 6.46 25.03
N GLY A 350 10.98 7.01 23.84
CA GLY A 350 9.79 6.72 23.03
C GLY A 350 8.56 7.56 23.37
N PHE A 351 8.64 8.47 24.35
CA PHE A 351 7.55 9.39 24.65
C PHE A 351 7.43 10.46 23.55
N ASP A 352 6.26 10.53 22.92
CA ASP A 352 5.87 11.59 21.97
C ASP A 352 4.59 12.25 22.53
N PRO A 353 4.68 13.48 23.08
CA PRO A 353 3.52 14.12 23.72
C PRO A 353 2.38 14.36 22.74
N VAL A 354 2.67 14.63 21.46
CA VAL A 354 1.64 14.83 20.43
C VAL A 354 0.93 13.52 20.14
N HIS A 355 1.65 12.40 20.17
CA HIS A 355 1.05 11.07 20.00
C HIS A 355 0.14 10.70 21.16
N GLU A 356 0.55 10.96 22.42
CA GLU A 356 -0.28 10.74 23.60
C GLU A 356 -1.56 11.58 23.56
N LEU A 357 -1.45 12.88 23.22
CA LEU A 357 -2.60 13.75 23.03
C LEU A 357 -3.55 13.23 21.94
N LEU A 358 -3.01 12.72 20.83
CA LEU A 358 -3.82 12.16 19.75
C LEU A 358 -4.60 10.92 20.23
N GLN A 359 -3.97 10.06 21.04
CA GLN A 359 -4.65 8.90 21.63
C GLN A 359 -5.75 9.33 22.60
N ASP A 360 -5.53 10.36 23.42
CA ASP A 360 -6.53 10.89 24.34
C ASP A 360 -7.72 11.49 23.60
N LEU A 361 -7.47 12.28 22.56
CA LEU A 361 -8.51 12.83 21.68
C LEU A 361 -9.30 11.72 20.98
N GLN A 362 -8.63 10.69 20.47
CA GLN A 362 -9.29 9.54 19.85
C GLN A 362 -10.13 8.73 20.86
N ARG A 363 -9.65 8.58 22.10
CA ARG A 363 -10.36 7.83 23.14
C ARG A 363 -11.66 8.54 23.56
N VAL A 364 -11.62 9.86 23.71
CA VAL A 364 -12.77 10.65 24.17
C VAL A 364 -13.71 10.99 23.01
N PHE A 365 -13.17 11.48 21.89
CA PHE A 365 -13.95 12.07 20.80
C PHE A 365 -13.93 11.27 19.50
N GLY A 366 -13.29 10.08 19.47
CA GLY A 366 -13.21 9.24 18.28
C GLY A 366 -14.57 8.74 17.77
N HIS A 367 -15.62 8.82 18.58
CA HIS A 367 -17.00 8.55 18.14
C HIS A 367 -17.60 9.70 17.31
N LEU A 368 -17.08 10.93 17.42
CA LEU A 368 -17.55 12.12 16.72
C LEU A 368 -16.67 12.49 15.52
N ALA A 369 -15.36 12.27 15.62
CA ALA A 369 -14.40 12.78 14.65
C ALA A 369 -13.23 11.83 14.39
N PHE A 370 -12.54 12.07 13.28
CA PHE A 370 -11.23 11.54 12.94
C PHE A 370 -10.17 12.62 13.14
N PHE A 371 -8.99 12.22 13.63
CA PHE A 371 -7.88 13.11 13.94
C PHE A 371 -6.66 12.74 13.10
N PHE A 372 -6.01 13.74 12.52
CA PHE A 372 -4.87 13.58 11.62
C PHE A 372 -3.76 14.53 12.04
N VAL A 373 -2.52 14.03 12.02
CA VAL A 373 -1.34 14.86 12.29
C VAL A 373 -0.30 14.58 11.21
N ASN A 374 0.31 15.64 10.68
CA ASN A 374 1.48 15.48 9.84
C ASN A 374 2.66 15.05 10.72
N GLY A 375 3.09 13.79 10.58
CA GLY A 375 4.16 13.22 11.41
C GLY A 375 5.54 13.89 11.24
N VAL A 376 5.73 14.71 10.20
CA VAL A 376 6.98 15.44 9.92
C VAL A 376 6.94 16.83 10.54
N GLU A 377 5.89 17.61 10.26
CA GLU A 377 5.79 19.00 10.71
C GLU A 377 5.28 19.13 12.15
N THR A 378 4.29 18.30 12.53
CA THR A 378 3.68 18.27 13.86
C THR A 378 3.28 19.66 14.37
N THR A 379 2.72 20.49 13.48
CA THR A 379 2.31 21.87 13.76
C THR A 379 0.86 21.99 14.19
N GLU A 380 0.02 21.07 13.74
CA GLU A 380 -1.42 21.10 13.92
C GLU A 380 -2.00 19.68 13.92
N ILE A 381 -3.13 19.51 14.62
CA ILE A 381 -3.98 18.33 14.54
C ILE A 381 -5.21 18.71 13.72
N LEU A 382 -5.39 18.06 12.59
CA LEU A 382 -6.50 18.29 11.66
C LEU A 382 -7.66 17.34 12.01
N ILE A 383 -8.89 17.85 11.95
CA ILE A 383 -10.10 17.15 12.39
C ILE A 383 -11.05 16.96 11.21
N THR A 384 -11.72 15.82 11.20
CA THR A 384 -12.86 15.60 10.31
C THR A 384 -14.03 14.96 11.05
N TRP A 385 -15.20 15.56 10.91
CA TRP A 385 -16.42 15.08 11.54
C TRP A 385 -16.93 13.79 10.88
N LYS A 386 -17.43 12.86 11.69
CA LYS A 386 -18.16 11.69 11.20
C LYS A 386 -19.58 12.14 10.88
N PRO A 387 -20.03 12.17 9.60
CA PRO A 387 -21.31 12.77 9.25
C PRO A 387 -22.50 12.14 10.00
N GLN A 388 -22.43 10.83 10.27
CA GLN A 388 -23.46 10.09 11.00
C GLN A 388 -23.63 10.54 12.45
N ALA A 389 -22.57 11.06 13.08
CA ALA A 389 -22.62 11.55 14.46
C ALA A 389 -23.39 12.87 14.59
N PHE A 390 -23.55 13.62 13.50
CA PHE A 390 -24.18 14.94 13.46
C PHE A 390 -25.60 14.93 12.90
N LEU A 391 -26.17 13.75 12.62
CA LEU A 391 -27.58 13.62 12.28
C LEU A 391 -28.46 13.92 13.51
N PRO A 392 -29.63 14.57 13.34
CA PRO A 392 -30.55 14.82 14.45
C PRO A 392 -30.95 13.52 15.16
N THR A 393 -30.70 13.45 16.47
CA THR A 393 -31.06 12.30 17.31
C THR A 393 -32.09 12.71 18.36
N LYS A 394 -32.91 11.76 18.81
CA LYS A 394 -33.83 12.01 19.92
C LYS A 394 -33.02 12.31 21.18
N PHE A 395 -33.32 13.42 21.84
CA PHE A 395 -32.65 13.81 23.08
C PHE A 395 -32.82 12.74 24.15
N ARG A 396 -31.71 12.37 24.80
CA ARG A 396 -31.69 11.48 25.97
C ARG A 396 -30.74 12.07 27.00
N ALA A 397 -31.20 12.21 28.24
CA ALA A 397 -30.39 12.78 29.33
C ALA A 397 -29.03 12.07 29.49
N ILE A 398 -28.97 10.75 29.31
CA ILE A 398 -27.75 9.95 29.42
C ILE A 398 -26.70 10.22 28.33
N THR A 399 -27.09 10.78 27.20
CA THR A 399 -26.21 11.13 26.06
C THR A 399 -26.23 12.62 25.79
N ALA A 400 -26.66 13.45 26.75
CA ALA A 400 -26.83 14.88 26.58
C ALA A 400 -25.51 15.66 26.55
N ASN A 401 -24.39 15.02 26.92
CA ASN A 401 -23.07 15.62 26.86
C ASN A 401 -22.78 16.14 25.45
N TYR A 402 -22.39 17.41 25.36
CA TYR A 402 -22.10 18.11 24.10
C TYR A 402 -23.27 18.13 23.12
N GLN A 403 -24.53 17.97 23.55
CA GLN A 403 -25.70 18.07 22.67
C GLN A 403 -26.40 19.42 22.83
N MET A 404 -26.73 20.06 21.70
CA MET A 404 -27.63 21.21 21.66
C MET A 404 -29.00 20.80 21.14
N PRO A 405 -30.11 21.18 21.83
CA PRO A 405 -31.46 20.89 21.36
C PRO A 405 -31.77 21.73 20.11
N LEU A 406 -32.48 21.13 19.16
CA LEU A 406 -33.00 21.82 17.99
C LEU A 406 -34.33 22.51 18.35
N PRO A 407 -34.55 23.76 17.91
CA PRO A 407 -35.81 24.45 18.15
C PRO A 407 -36.95 23.75 17.39
N THR A 408 -38.03 23.41 18.09
CA THR A 408 -39.25 22.89 17.48
C THR A 408 -40.08 24.05 16.90
N SER A 409 -40.60 23.88 15.68
CA SER A 409 -41.56 24.83 15.10
C SER A 409 -42.82 24.92 15.97
N ALA A 410 -43.28 26.15 16.25
CA ALA A 410 -44.39 26.44 17.16
C ALA A 410 -45.77 25.89 16.70
N GLU A 411 -45.86 25.24 15.54
CA GLU A 411 -47.11 24.71 14.98
C GLU A 411 -47.39 23.24 15.36
N ASP A 412 -46.45 22.55 16.02
CA ASP A 412 -46.62 21.15 16.46
C ASP A 412 -46.90 21.06 17.96
N GLU A 413 -48.13 21.37 18.37
CA GLU A 413 -48.62 21.26 19.77
C GLU A 413 -48.54 19.83 20.36
N ASP A 414 -48.22 18.81 19.55
CA ASP A 414 -48.13 17.39 19.95
C ASP A 414 -46.68 16.81 19.97
N SER A 415 -45.65 17.65 19.81
CA SER A 415 -44.27 17.17 19.65
C SER A 415 -43.53 16.95 20.99
N THR A 416 -43.86 15.86 21.69
CA THR A 416 -43.08 15.30 22.83
C THR A 416 -41.64 14.85 22.47
N ARG A 417 -41.15 15.17 21.27
CA ARG A 417 -39.87 14.71 20.71
C ARG A 417 -38.90 15.87 20.54
N CYS A 418 -38.10 16.14 21.56
CA CYS A 418 -36.94 17.02 21.45
C CYS A 418 -35.83 16.28 20.69
N PHE A 419 -35.37 16.87 19.58
CA PHE A 419 -34.19 16.39 18.86
C PHE A 419 -32.97 17.23 19.24
N ALA A 420 -31.80 16.63 19.19
CA ALA A 420 -30.55 17.30 19.48
C ALA A 420 -29.46 16.90 18.49
N VAL A 421 -28.48 17.79 18.35
CA VAL A 421 -27.28 17.60 17.53
C VAL A 421 -26.04 17.95 18.35
N PRO A 422 -24.86 17.39 18.04
CA PRO A 422 -23.65 17.73 18.78
C PRO A 422 -23.27 19.22 18.61
N ASN A 423 -22.89 19.86 19.72
CA ASN A 423 -22.43 21.24 19.79
C ASN A 423 -20.93 21.29 19.48
N ILE A 424 -20.59 21.62 18.23
CA ILE A 424 -19.21 21.66 17.73
C ILE A 424 -18.31 22.58 18.59
N PHE A 425 -18.83 23.72 19.06
CA PHE A 425 -18.02 24.68 19.81
C PHE A 425 -17.64 24.17 21.20
N GLU A 426 -18.56 23.51 21.90
CA GLU A 426 -18.26 22.88 23.19
C GLU A 426 -17.27 21.72 23.03
N ILE A 427 -17.48 20.88 22.00
CA ILE A 427 -16.58 19.77 21.68
C ILE A 427 -15.16 20.28 21.45
N LEU A 428 -14.99 21.30 20.62
CA LEU A 428 -13.68 21.88 20.30
C LEU A 428 -13.03 22.58 21.51
N SER A 429 -13.83 23.28 22.32
CA SER A 429 -13.37 23.90 23.57
C SER A 429 -12.84 22.85 24.55
N ASP A 430 -13.52 21.71 24.65
CA ASP A 430 -13.11 20.63 25.54
C ASP A 430 -11.89 19.88 24.99
N MET A 431 -11.79 19.68 23.67
CA MET A 431 -10.57 19.18 23.02
C MET A 431 -9.35 20.05 23.34
N GLN A 432 -9.51 21.38 23.33
CA GLN A 432 -8.44 22.29 23.73
C GLN A 432 -8.13 22.16 25.23
N SER A 433 -9.15 22.03 26.07
CA SER A 433 -8.99 21.93 27.53
C SER A 433 -8.22 20.66 27.94
N ILE A 434 -8.54 19.50 27.36
CA ILE A 434 -7.84 18.24 27.67
C ILE A 434 -6.39 18.21 27.15
N SER A 435 -6.02 19.14 26.28
CA SER A 435 -4.65 19.22 25.75
C SER A 435 -3.64 19.80 26.74
N HIS A 436 -4.07 20.26 27.92
CA HIS A 436 -3.22 20.80 28.98
C HIS A 436 -2.23 21.88 28.47
N GLY A 437 -2.68 22.73 27.55
CA GLY A 437 -1.88 23.83 27.00
C GLY A 437 -1.03 23.47 25.78
N MET A 438 -1.10 22.22 25.29
CA MET A 438 -0.45 21.84 24.02
C MET A 438 -1.16 22.43 22.80
N VAL A 439 -2.46 22.70 22.89
CA VAL A 439 -3.25 23.37 21.83
C VAL A 439 -3.41 24.85 22.17
N VAL A 440 -2.78 25.71 21.36
CA VAL A 440 -2.80 27.19 21.54
C VAL A 440 -3.92 27.87 20.78
N GLY A 441 -4.46 27.21 19.76
CA GLY A 441 -5.50 27.77 18.91
C GLY A 441 -6.40 26.70 18.33
N VAL A 442 -7.63 27.09 18.02
CA VAL A 442 -8.61 26.26 17.32
C VAL A 442 -9.18 27.06 16.17
N ALA A 443 -9.28 26.43 14.99
CA ALA A 443 -9.92 27.05 13.84
C ALA A 443 -10.90 26.09 13.17
N LEU A 444 -11.93 26.66 12.55
CA LEU A 444 -12.96 25.98 11.76
C LEU A 444 -12.81 26.34 10.30
N GLN A 445 -13.18 25.43 9.39
CA GLN A 445 -13.16 25.69 7.96
C GLN A 445 -14.20 26.78 7.56
N PRO A 446 -13.89 27.72 6.66
CA PRO A 446 -12.62 27.89 5.93
C PRO A 446 -11.52 28.46 6.81
N PHE A 447 -10.34 27.84 6.74
CA PHE A 447 -9.14 28.35 7.39
C PHE A 447 -8.66 29.58 6.63
N GLU A 448 -8.61 30.73 7.29
CA GLU A 448 -8.09 31.95 6.66
C GLU A 448 -6.66 31.70 6.16
N SER A 449 -6.43 31.98 4.87
CA SER A 449 -5.08 32.03 4.32
C SER A 449 -4.38 33.25 4.91
N SER A 450 -3.47 33.02 5.87
CA SER A 450 -2.52 34.04 6.32
C SER A 450 -1.42 34.24 5.27
#